data_AF-A0AAC9FJW2-F1
#
_entry.id   AF-A0AAC9FJW2-F1
#
_cell.length_a   1.000
_cell.length_b   1.000
_cell.length_c   1.000
_cell.angle_alpha   90.00
_cell.angle_beta   90.00
_cell.angle_gamma   90.00
#
_symmetry.space_group_name_H-M   'P 1'
#
loop_
_entity.id
_entity.type
_entity.pdbx_description
1 polymer ?
#
loop_
_entity_poly.entity_id
_entity_poly.type
_entity_poly.pdbx_seq_one_letter_code
_entity_poly.pdbx_strand_id
1 'polypeptide(L)'
;MRQDVKKICNLLKQYAKLKRDLTAFNQVSSPSFDGVSSHSSRNGAESRLINHVDLSYQLKEVKDALNAIDDPQYQFILHDYIIEKRFSRSEACNQLSVSVSKFNYLKNRALETFKEKYV
;
A
#
# COMPACT_ATOMS: atom_id res chain seq x y z
N MET A 1 20.82 6.93 3.84
CA MET A 1 19.51 6.58 3.24
C MET A 1 18.63 7.82 3.27
N ARG A 2 18.25 8.37 2.11
CA ARG A 2 17.48 9.63 1.99
C ARG A 2 16.16 9.55 2.80
N GLN A 3 15.78 10.63 3.48
CA GLN A 3 14.58 10.66 4.33
C GLN A 3 13.30 10.37 3.52
N ASP A 4 13.24 10.81 2.27
CA ASP A 4 12.10 10.60 1.37
C ASP A 4 11.80 9.11 1.13
N VAL A 5 12.84 8.32 0.90
CA VAL A 5 12.71 6.86 0.65
C VAL A 5 12.10 6.17 1.88
N LYS A 6 12.43 6.63 3.09
CA LYS A 6 11.81 6.12 4.32
C LYS A 6 10.32 6.48 4.39
N LYS A 7 9.94 7.70 4.01
CA LYS A 7 8.53 8.14 3.99
C LYS A 7 7.71 7.27 3.02
N ILE A 8 8.22 7.03 1.82
CA ILE A 8 7.58 6.18 0.82
C ILE A 8 7.43 4.74 1.32
N CYS A 9 8.49 4.18 1.89
CA CYS A 9 8.42 2.83 2.44
C CYS A 9 7.37 2.71 3.56
N ASN A 10 7.23 3.75 4.39
CA ASN A 10 6.18 3.78 5.42
C ASN A 10 4.79 3.92 4.81
N LEU A 11 4.63 4.73 3.77
CA LEU A 11 3.38 4.87 3.03
C LEU A 11 2.94 3.53 2.41
N LEU A 12 3.85 2.79 1.78
CA LEU A 12 3.56 1.45 1.24
C LEU A 12 3.18 0.43 2.34
N LYS A 13 3.80 0.52 3.52
CA LYS A 13 3.43 -0.32 4.68
C LYS A 13 2.06 0.03 5.23
N GLN A 14 1.70 1.32 5.28
CA GLN A 14 0.37 1.76 5.69
C GLN A 14 -0.69 1.30 4.68
N TYR A 15 -0.41 1.46 3.38
CA TYR A 15 -1.23 0.89 2.31
C TYR A 15 -1.45 -0.61 2.50
N ALA A 16 -0.39 -1.38 2.77
CA ALA A 16 -0.50 -2.81 3.02
C ALA A 16 -1.37 -3.14 4.24
N LYS A 17 -1.30 -2.34 5.30
CA LYS A 17 -2.14 -2.51 6.49
C LYS A 17 -3.61 -2.22 6.15
N LEU A 18 -3.89 -1.07 5.54
CA LEU A 18 -5.23 -0.68 5.12
C LEU A 18 -5.86 -1.72 4.18
N LYS A 19 -5.10 -2.25 3.20
CA LYS A 19 -5.58 -3.31 2.30
C LYS A 19 -5.98 -4.58 3.06
N ARG A 20 -5.21 -4.99 4.07
CA ARG A 20 -5.56 -6.15 4.92
C ARG A 20 -6.78 -5.86 5.78
N ASP A 21 -6.82 -4.70 6.43
CA ASP A 21 -7.92 -4.30 7.31
C ASP A 21 -9.24 -4.21 6.53
N LEU A 22 -9.21 -3.68 5.30
CA LEU A 22 -10.37 -3.59 4.42
C LEU A 22 -10.83 -4.97 3.93
N THR A 23 -9.88 -5.88 3.64
CA THR A 23 -10.19 -7.27 3.29
C THR A 23 -10.83 -8.00 4.47
N ALA A 24 -10.31 -7.83 5.69
CA ALA A 24 -10.89 -8.39 6.91
C ALA A 24 -12.28 -7.80 7.19
N PHE A 25 -12.45 -6.49 7.03
CA PHE A 25 -13.75 -5.82 7.17
C PHE A 25 -14.79 -6.36 6.18
N ASN A 26 -14.43 -6.54 4.90
CA ASN A 26 -15.33 -7.11 3.90
C ASN A 26 -15.66 -8.59 4.17
N GLN A 27 -14.77 -9.35 4.82
CA GLN A 27 -15.03 -10.74 5.22
C GLN A 27 -15.96 -10.83 6.45
N VAL A 28 -15.90 -9.86 7.36
CA VAL A 28 -16.76 -9.81 8.56
C VAL A 28 -18.08 -9.07 8.28
N SER A 29 -18.12 -8.25 7.22
CA SER A 29 -19.31 -7.51 6.81
C SER A 29 -20.25 -8.38 5.97
N SER A 30 -20.86 -9.35 6.64
CA SER A 30 -22.20 -9.83 6.28
C SER A 30 -23.12 -9.73 7.49
N PRO A 31 -23.60 -8.52 7.86
CA PRO A 31 -24.82 -8.41 8.63
C PRO A 31 -25.98 -8.11 7.67
N SER A 32 -27.07 -8.85 7.84
CA SER A 32 -28.41 -8.43 7.41
C SER A 32 -28.63 -6.98 7.83
N PHE A 33 -28.94 -6.12 6.86
CA PHE A 33 -29.26 -4.72 7.08
C PHE A 33 -30.64 -4.67 7.75
N ASP A 34 -30.66 -4.64 9.09
CA ASP A 34 -31.89 -4.40 9.83
C ASP A 34 -31.64 -3.39 10.94
N GLY A 35 -32.54 -2.40 11.03
CA GLY A 35 -32.59 -1.44 12.13
C GLY A 35 -31.88 -0.11 11.87
N VAL A 36 -32.54 0.77 11.12
CA VAL A 36 -32.31 2.22 11.15
C VAL A 36 -32.54 2.72 12.59
N SER A 37 -31.56 3.39 13.19
CA SER A 37 -31.81 4.27 14.33
C SER A 37 -31.23 5.66 14.06
N SER A 38 -32.14 6.60 13.92
CA SER A 38 -31.92 8.02 13.69
C SER A 38 -31.26 8.66 14.90
N HIS A 39 -30.01 9.10 14.78
CA HIS A 39 -29.47 10.16 15.64
C HIS A 39 -28.70 11.19 14.83
N SER A 40 -29.21 12.42 14.92
CA SER A 40 -28.65 13.66 14.36
C SER A 40 -27.20 13.86 14.81
N SER A 41 -26.26 13.63 13.89
CA SER A 41 -24.84 13.96 14.03
C SER A 41 -24.36 14.56 12.70
N ARG A 42 -24.84 15.77 12.40
CA ARG A 42 -24.65 16.44 11.10
C ARG A 42 -23.18 16.72 10.78
N ASN A 43 -22.33 17.03 11.78
CA ASN A 43 -20.91 17.34 11.53
C ASN A 43 -19.97 16.12 11.59
N GLY A 44 -20.31 15.11 12.40
CA GLY A 44 -19.46 13.92 12.56
C GLY A 44 -19.54 12.97 11.36
N ALA A 45 -20.71 12.86 10.73
CA ALA A 45 -20.90 12.04 9.54
C ALA A 45 -20.20 12.67 8.32
N GLU A 46 -20.31 13.98 8.12
CA GLU A 46 -19.64 14.71 7.04
C GLU A 46 -18.12 14.61 7.14
N SER A 47 -17.52 14.84 8.33
CA SER A 47 -16.07 14.70 8.53
C SER A 47 -15.58 13.26 8.34
N ARG A 48 -16.36 12.25 8.76
CA ARG A 48 -16.04 10.84 8.50
C ARG A 48 -16.10 10.49 7.02
N LEU A 49 -17.08 11.02 6.29
CA LEU A 49 -17.22 10.83 4.85
C LEU A 49 -16.08 11.50 4.07
N ILE A 50 -15.73 12.75 4.40
CA ILE A 50 -14.60 13.47 3.80
C ILE A 50 -13.29 12.70 4.03
N ASN A 51 -13.03 12.28 5.28
CA ASN A 51 -11.85 11.47 5.60
C ASN A 51 -11.82 10.14 4.84
N HIS A 52 -12.98 9.49 4.64
CA HIS A 52 -13.07 8.24 3.87
C HIS A 52 -12.82 8.46 2.38
N VAL A 53 -13.32 9.56 1.81
CA VAL A 53 -13.06 9.94 0.40
C VAL A 53 -11.58 10.24 0.19
N ASP A 54 -10.96 11.03 1.08
CA ASP A 54 -9.54 11.38 1.00
C ASP A 54 -8.64 10.12 1.10
N LEU A 55 -8.96 9.21 2.01
CA LEU A 55 -8.26 7.93 2.13
C LEU A 55 -8.45 7.05 0.88
N SER A 56 -9.66 7.00 0.33
CA SER A 56 -9.95 6.21 -0.88
C SER A 56 -9.20 6.76 -2.09
N TYR A 57 -9.10 8.09 -2.19
CA TYR A 57 -8.34 8.77 -3.22
C TYR A 57 -6.84 8.46 -3.10
N GLN A 58 -6.26 8.58 -1.90
CA GLN A 58 -4.85 8.21 -1.67
C GLN A 58 -4.57 6.73 -1.97
N LEU A 59 -5.47 5.81 -1.60
CA LEU A 59 -5.33 4.39 -1.92
C LEU A 59 -5.35 4.14 -3.43
N LYS A 60 -6.16 4.88 -4.17
CA LYS A 60 -6.22 4.83 -5.62
C LYS A 60 -4.91 5.32 -6.23
N GLU A 61 -4.40 6.48 -5.81
CA GLU A 61 -3.13 7.03 -6.30
C GLU A 61 -1.96 6.07 -6.06
N VAL A 62 -1.87 5.46 -4.88
CA VAL A 62 -0.86 4.45 -4.61
C VAL A 62 -1.00 3.24 -5.55
N LYS A 63 -2.22 2.77 -5.77
CA LYS A 63 -2.49 1.63 -6.65
C LYS A 63 -2.12 1.95 -8.10
N ASP A 64 -2.50 3.12 -8.59
CA ASP A 64 -2.22 3.57 -9.96
C ASP A 64 -0.71 3.75 -10.17
N ALA A 65 0.00 4.35 -9.19
CA ALA A 65 1.46 4.48 -9.22
C ALA A 65 2.18 3.12 -9.20
N LEU A 66 1.69 2.13 -8.44
CA LEU A 66 2.23 0.77 -8.47
C LEU A 66 2.02 0.10 -9.83
N ASN A 67 0.85 0.28 -10.44
CA ASN A 67 0.53 -0.28 -11.76
C ASN A 67 1.30 0.39 -12.90
N ALA A 68 1.73 1.64 -12.74
CA ALA A 68 2.50 2.39 -13.73
C ALA A 68 4.00 2.03 -13.77
N ILE A 69 4.44 1.03 -12.99
CA ILE A 69 5.82 0.54 -12.98
C ILE A 69 5.91 -0.63 -13.93
N ASP A 70 6.66 -0.46 -15.02
CA ASP A 70 6.80 -1.47 -16.08
C ASP A 70 7.84 -2.54 -15.75
N ASP A 71 8.82 -2.24 -14.89
CA ASP A 71 9.89 -3.16 -14.54
C ASP A 71 9.38 -4.30 -13.62
N PRO A 72 9.39 -5.57 -14.07
CA PRO A 72 8.88 -6.69 -13.29
C PRO A 72 9.66 -6.94 -11.99
N GLN A 73 10.96 -6.63 -11.97
CA GLN A 73 11.78 -6.75 -10.76
C GLN A 73 11.35 -5.71 -9.72
N TYR A 74 11.05 -4.49 -10.16
CA TYR A 74 10.56 -3.44 -9.27
C TYR A 74 9.14 -3.74 -8.79
N GLN A 75 8.26 -4.25 -9.65
CA GLN A 75 6.94 -4.72 -9.23
C GLN A 75 7.05 -5.81 -8.15
N PHE A 76 7.88 -6.83 -8.37
CA PHE A 76 8.12 -7.88 -7.38
C PHE A 76 8.64 -7.30 -6.04
N ILE A 77 9.63 -6.40 -6.10
CA ILE A 77 10.19 -5.80 -4.89
C ILE A 77 9.15 -4.97 -4.12
N LEU A 78 8.34 -4.17 -4.83
CA LEU A 78 7.35 -3.31 -4.19
C LEU A 78 6.16 -4.11 -3.67
N HIS A 79 5.60 -4.99 -4.48
CA HIS A 79 4.37 -5.72 -4.18
C HIS A 79 4.65 -6.92 -3.27
N ASP A 80 5.44 -7.89 -3.71
CA ASP A 80 5.63 -9.14 -2.97
C ASP A 80 6.57 -8.98 -1.76
N TYR A 81 7.64 -8.18 -1.90
CA TYR A 81 8.63 -8.03 -0.83
C TYR A 81 8.28 -6.93 0.20
N ILE A 82 7.92 -5.72 -0.24
CA ILE A 82 7.65 -4.60 0.70
C ILE A 82 6.21 -4.62 1.25
N ILE A 83 5.21 -4.68 0.36
CA ILE A 83 3.79 -4.58 0.74
C ILE A 83 3.32 -5.89 1.38
N GLU A 84 3.47 -7.00 0.67
CA GLU A 84 2.93 -8.30 1.09
C GLU A 84 3.87 -9.04 2.04
N LYS A 85 5.17 -8.72 2.02
CA LYS A 85 6.21 -9.36 2.86
C LYS A 85 6.23 -10.88 2.73
N ARG A 86 6.01 -11.40 1.53
CA ARG A 86 5.97 -12.86 1.25
C ARG A 86 7.33 -13.53 1.35
N PHE A 87 8.40 -12.75 1.18
CA PHE A 87 9.75 -13.28 1.06
C PHE A 87 10.67 -12.64 2.10
N SER A 88 11.53 -13.47 2.69
CA SER A 88 12.73 -13.00 3.37
C SER A 88 13.71 -12.38 2.37
N ARG A 89 14.70 -11.63 2.86
CA ARG A 89 15.72 -11.02 2.00
C ARG A 89 16.49 -12.08 1.20
N SER A 90 16.82 -13.23 1.81
CA SER A 90 17.52 -14.33 1.14
C SER A 90 16.67 -14.96 0.04
N GLU A 91 15.39 -15.22 0.30
CA GLU A 91 14.48 -15.78 -0.71
C GLU A 91 14.26 -14.82 -1.87
N ALA A 92 14.11 -13.53 -1.60
CA ALA A 92 13.99 -12.51 -2.64
C ALA A 92 15.26 -12.39 -3.49
N CYS A 93 16.45 -12.50 -2.87
CA CYS A 93 17.72 -12.54 -3.60
C CYS A 93 17.81 -13.78 -4.50
N ASN A 94 17.38 -14.95 -4.00
CA ASN A 94 17.35 -16.19 -4.77
C ASN A 94 16.37 -16.12 -5.95
N GLN A 95 15.16 -15.61 -5.72
CA GLN A 95 14.14 -15.42 -6.76
C GLN A 95 14.63 -14.52 -7.89
N LEU A 96 15.29 -13.42 -7.55
CA LEU A 96 15.84 -12.49 -8.53
C LEU A 96 17.23 -12.91 -9.05
N SER A 97 17.82 -14.00 -8.53
CA SER A 97 19.18 -14.44 -8.84
C SER A 97 20.23 -13.32 -8.70
N VAL A 98 20.14 -12.53 -7.63
CA VAL A 98 21.04 -11.39 -7.37
C VAL A 98 21.73 -11.49 -6.01
N SER A 99 22.89 -10.84 -5.89
CA SER A 99 23.54 -10.66 -4.60
C SER A 99 22.74 -9.72 -3.67
N VAL A 100 22.96 -9.82 -2.37
CA VAL A 100 22.31 -8.95 -1.37
C VAL A 100 22.57 -7.46 -1.64
N SER A 101 23.78 -7.10 -2.06
CA SER A 101 24.13 -5.72 -2.40
C SER A 101 23.35 -5.23 -3.62
N LYS A 102 23.25 -6.05 -4.66
CA LYS A 102 22.48 -5.74 -5.87
C LYS A 102 20.97 -5.67 -5.55
N PHE A 103 20.45 -6.56 -4.72
CA PHE A 103 19.07 -6.51 -4.24
C PHE A 103 18.78 -5.19 -3.53
N ASN A 104 19.65 -4.76 -2.62
CA ASN A 104 19.47 -3.49 -1.91
C ASN A 104 19.50 -2.29 -2.86
N TYR A 105 20.35 -2.33 -3.89
CA TYR A 105 20.36 -1.33 -4.95
C TYR A 105 19.03 -1.30 -5.72
N LEU A 106 18.57 -2.46 -6.21
CA LEU A 106 17.30 -2.58 -6.94
C LEU A 106 16.12 -2.12 -6.09
N LYS A 107 16.11 -2.46 -4.80
CA LYS A 107 15.09 -2.01 -3.86
C LYS A 107 15.06 -0.49 -3.71
N ASN A 108 16.22 0.16 -3.61
CA ASN A 108 16.26 1.61 -3.54
C ASN A 108 15.78 2.24 -4.86
N ARG A 109 16.18 1.68 -6.01
CA ARG A 109 15.71 2.12 -7.32
C ARG A 109 14.21 1.96 -7.49
N ALA A 110 13.65 0.82 -7.12
CA ALA A 110 12.20 0.58 -7.16
C ALA A 110 11.42 1.62 -6.34
N LEU A 111 11.93 2.00 -5.17
CA LEU A 111 11.33 3.04 -4.33
C LEU A 111 11.46 4.45 -4.93
N GLU A 112 12.57 4.74 -5.63
CA GLU A 112 12.74 5.99 -6.39
C GLU A 112 11.78 6.04 -7.58
N THR A 113 11.68 4.98 -8.37
CA THR A 113 10.74 4.89 -9.50
C THR A 113 9.30 5.05 -9.02
N PHE A 114 8.92 4.39 -7.92
CA PHE A 114 7.59 4.58 -7.34
C PHE A 114 7.35 6.04 -6.93
N LYS A 115 8.35 6.72 -6.34
CA LYS A 115 8.25 8.15 -6.00
C LYS A 115 7.89 8.98 -7.23
N GLU A 116 8.56 8.75 -8.34
CA GLU A 116 8.38 9.51 -9.59
C GLU A 116 6.99 9.30 -10.21
N LYS A 117 6.35 8.15 -9.96
CA LYS A 117 5.00 7.84 -10.46
C LYS A 117 3.88 8.31 -9.53
N TYR A 118 4.19 8.50 -8.25
CA TYR A 118 3.21 8.88 -7.22
C TYR A 118 3.09 10.41 -7.03
N VAL A 119 4.09 11.18 -7.49
CA VAL A 119 4.13 12.65 -7.37
C VAL A 119 3.50 13.32 -8.58
#